data_AF-A0A3S4H006-F1
#
_entry.id   AF-A0A3S4H006-F1
#
_cell.length_a   1.000
_cell.length_b   1.000
_cell.length_c   1.000
_cell.angle_alpha   90.00
_cell.angle_beta   90.00
_cell.angle_gamma   90.00
#
_symmetry.space_group_name_H-M   'P 1'
#
loop_
_entity.id
_entity.type
_entity.pdbx_description
1 polymer ?
#
loop_
_entity_poly.entity_id
_entity_poly.type
_entity_poly.pdbx_seq_one_letter_code
_entity_poly.pdbx_strand_id
1 'polypeptide(L)' 'MHTLLLLAALSNQITFTTTQQGDIYTVIPQVTLNEPCVCQVQILSVRDGVGDKAIHSKNKRYLYLLINRLSCLILV' A
#
# COMPACT_ATOMS: atom_id res chain seq x y z
N MET A 1 16.28 -28.89 22.34
CA MET A 1 16.46 -27.84 21.30
C MET A 1 15.26 -26.93 21.38
N HIS A 2 15.45 -25.61 21.56
CA HIS A 2 14.35 -24.66 21.79
C HIS A 2 13.67 -24.31 20.46
N THR A 3 12.35 -24.53 20.44
CA THR A 3 11.44 -24.13 19.36
C THR A 3 11.41 -22.60 19.31
N LEU A 4 12.07 -22.00 18.31
CA LEU A 4 11.89 -20.59 17.99
C LEU A 4 10.49 -20.42 17.39
N LEU A 5 9.53 -19.98 18.20
CA LEU A 5 8.22 -19.53 17.72
C LEU A 5 8.43 -18.19 17.00
N LEU A 6 8.18 -18.13 15.69
CA LEU A 6 8.21 -16.89 14.92
C LEU A 6 7.02 -16.00 15.31
N LEU A 7 7.24 -14.98 16.16
CA LEU A 7 6.27 -13.93 16.48
C LEU A 7 6.21 -12.80 15.43
N ALA A 8 6.44 -13.09 14.15
CA ALA A 8 6.49 -12.05 13.11
C ALA A 8 5.12 -11.49 12.68
N ALA A 9 4.01 -11.98 13.27
CA ALA A 9 2.66 -11.55 12.91
C ALA A 9 2.21 -10.23 13.56
N LEU A 10 3.03 -9.62 14.43
CA LEU A 10 2.66 -8.44 15.20
C LEU A 10 3.20 -7.09 14.65
N SER A 11 3.62 -7.02 13.38
CA SER A 11 4.00 -5.74 12.77
C SER A 11 2.89 -5.15 11.91
N ASN A 12 2.65 -3.84 12.07
CA ASN A 12 1.89 -3.08 11.07
C ASN A 12 2.60 -3.23 9.71
N GLN A 13 1.84 -3.51 8.65
CA GLN A 13 2.39 -3.81 7.33
C GLN A 13 1.72 -2.98 6.25
N ILE A 14 2.51 -2.57 5.26
CA ILE A 14 2.02 -2.05 3.98
C ILE A 14 2.43 -3.03 2.90
N THR A 15 1.47 -3.48 2.09
CA THR A 15 1.71 -4.38 0.95
C THR A 15 1.05 -3.80 -0.30
N PHE A 16 1.44 -4.30 -1.47
CA PHE A 16 0.88 -3.86 -2.74
C PHE A 16 0.41 -5.10 -3.50
N THR A 17 -0.89 -5.16 -3.79
CA THR A 17 -1.41 -6.10 -4.79
C THR A 17 -1.29 -5.45 -6.15
N THR A 18 -0.67 -6.14 -7.10
CA THR A 18 -0.51 -5.65 -8.46
C THR A 18 -1.19 -6.60 -9.43
N THR A 19 -1.87 -6.04 -10.42
CA THR A 19 -2.38 -6.79 -11.57
C THR A 19 -1.91 -6.11 -12.85
N GLN A 20 -1.54 -6.91 -13.85
CA GLN A 20 -1.09 -6.42 -15.14
C GLN A 20 -2.04 -6.89 -16.24
N GLN A 21 -2.45 -5.98 -17.11
CA GLN A 21 -3.20 -6.28 -18.32
C GLN A 21 -2.53 -5.58 -19.50
N GLY A 22 -1.74 -6.33 -20.28
CA GLY A 22 -0.88 -5.74 -21.30
C GLY A 22 0.15 -4.80 -20.68
N ASP A 23 0.15 -3.53 -21.09
CA ASP A 23 1.05 -2.49 -20.58
C ASP A 23 0.48 -1.71 -19.38
N ILE A 24 -0.75 -2.04 -18.94
CA ILE A 24 -1.43 -1.34 -17.83
C ILE A 24 -1.15 -2.07 -16.52
N TYR A 25 -0.72 -1.33 -15.50
CA TYR A 25 -0.48 -1.83 -14.15
C TYR A 25 -1.47 -1.22 -13.16
N THR A 26 -2.28 -2.06 -12.52
CA THR A 26 -3.09 -1.64 -11.39
C THR A 26 -2.35 -1.95 -10.10
N VAL A 27 -2.13 -0.95 -9.26
CA VAL A 27 -1.40 -1.07 -7.98
C VAL A 27 -2.34 -0.72 -6.83
N ILE A 28 -2.62 -1.70 -5.98
CA ILE A 28 -3.53 -1.56 -4.84
C ILE A 28 -2.71 -1.65 -3.55
N PRO A 29 -2.33 -0.52 -2.92
CA PRO A 29 -1.81 -0.55 -1.57
C PRO A 29 -2.84 -1.11 -0.58
N GLN A 30 -2.36 -2.01 0.27
CA GLN A 30 -3.09 -2.59 1.40
C GLN A 30 -2.34 -2.28 2.69
N VAL A 31 -3.08 -1.85 3.71
CA VAL A 31 -2.55 -1.57 5.05
C VAL A 31 -3.15 -2.54 6.04
N THR A 32 -2.28 -3.22 6.79
CA THR A 32 -2.63 -4.07 7.92
C THR A 32 -2.14 -3.38 9.18
N LEU A 33 -3.05 -3.11 10.11
CA LEU A 33 -2.76 -2.54 11.41
C LEU A 33 -3.15 -3.50 12.51
N ASN A 34 -2.36 -3.50 13.57
CA ASN A 34 -2.53 -4.37 14.72
C ASN A 34 -3.43 -3.77 15.78
N GLU A 35 -3.55 -2.44 15.76
CA GLU A 35 -4.44 -1.67 16.59
C GLU A 35 -5.19 -0.65 15.71
N PRO A 36 -6.45 -0.31 16.03
CA PRO A 36 -7.16 0.73 15.31
C PRO A 36 -6.47 2.09 15.46
N CYS A 37 -6.48 2.90 14.40
CA CYS A 37 -5.97 4.28 14.47
C CYS A 37 -6.79 5.23 13.59
N VAL A 38 -6.75 6.52 13.95
CA VAL A 38 -6.90 7.62 13.00
C VAL A 38 -5.52 7.90 12.44
N CYS A 39 -5.28 7.54 11.18
CA CYS A 39 -3.95 7.68 10.57
C CYS A 39 -4.00 8.60 9.35
N GLN A 40 -2.94 9.38 9.17
CA GLN A 40 -2.71 10.11 7.93
C GLN A 40 -2.08 9.17 6.92
N VAL A 41 -2.76 8.95 5.80
CA VAL A 41 -2.24 8.17 4.69
C VAL A 41 -1.79 9.14 3.60
N GLN A 42 -0.55 8.96 3.14
CA GLN A 42 -0.02 9.67 1.99
C GLN A 42 0.43 8.66 0.94
N ILE A 43 -0.05 8.87 -0.28
CA ILE A 43 0.31 8.08 -1.44
C ILE A 43 1.02 9.02 -2.41
N LEU A 44 2.23 8.65 -2.80
CA LEU A 44 3.01 9.31 -3.85
C LEU A 44 3.28 8.30 -4.95
N SER A 45 2.95 8.65 -6.18
CA SER A 45 3.26 7.87 -7.38
C SER A 45 4.00 8.76 -8.36
N VAL A 46 5.07 8.21 -8.94
CA VAL A 46 5.88 8.84 -9.96
C VAL A 46 6.09 7.82 -11.06
N ARG A 47 5.77 8.19 -12.29
CA ARG A 47 5.99 7.35 -13.47
C ARG A 47 6.84 8.14 -14.46
N ASP A 48 8.05 7.64 -14.70
CA ASP A 48 8.99 8.15 -15.71
C ASP A 48 9.05 7.16 -16.87
N GLY A 49 8.79 7.64 -18.10
CA GLY A 49 8.75 6.80 -19.30
C GLY A 49 9.68 7.32 -20.39
N VAL A 50 10.15 6.43 -21.27
CA VAL A 50 10.97 6.77 -22.43
C VAL A 50 10.09 7.43 -23.49
N GLY A 51 9.85 8.73 -23.35
CA GLY A 51 9.06 9.55 -24.28
C GLY A 51 7.98 10.42 -23.64
N ASP A 52 7.60 10.14 -22.39
CA ASP A 52 6.57 10.88 -21.65
C ASP A 52 7.17 11.75 -20.54
N LYS A 53 6.53 12.90 -20.27
CA LYS A 53 6.82 13.70 -19.08
C LYS A 53 6.50 12.88 -17.83
N ALA A 54 7.34 12.98 -16.82
CA ALA A 54 7.11 12.41 -15.50
C ALA A 54 5.70 12.76 -15.00
N ILE A 55 4.86 11.75 -14.78
CA ILE A 55 3.53 11.96 -14.18
C ILE A 55 3.70 11.78 -12.68
N HIS A 56 3.52 12.88 -11.94
CA HIS A 56 3.55 12.90 -10.48
C HIS A 56 2.12 13.01 -9.95
N SER A 57 1.67 12.02 -9.18
CA SER A 57 0.41 12.08 -8.46
C SER A 57 0.65 11.91 -6.96
N LYS A 58 0.09 12.84 -6.19
CA LYS A 58 0.21 12.89 -4.73
C LYS A 58 -1.18 13.03 -4.13
N ASN A 59 -1.56 12.08 -3.29
CA ASN A 59 -2.80 12.11 -2.53
C ASN A 59 -2.51 12.02 -1.03
N LYS A 60 -3.13 12.87 -0.24
CA LYS A 60 -3.07 12.86 1.22
C LYS A 60 -4.49 12.80 1.77
N ARG A 61 -4.76 11.84 2.65
CA ARG A 61 -6.08 11.68 3.26
C ARG A 61 -5.95 11.15 4.69
N TYR A 62 -6.79 11.64 5.59
CA TYR A 62 -6.98 11.04 6.90
C TYR A 62 -8.04 9.95 6.79
N LEU A 63 -7.72 8.74 7.21
CA LEU A 63 -8.66 7.63 7.25
C LEU A 63 -8.72 7.07 8.67
N TYR A 64 -9.92 6.68 9.07
CA TYR A 64 -10.11 5.82 10.24
C TYR A 64 -9.91 4.38 9.79
N LEU A 65 -8.89 3.71 10.32
CA LEU A 65 -8.62 2.31 10.00
C LEU A 65 -8.98 1.43 11.18
N LEU A 66 -9.93 0.53 10.94
CA LEU A 66 -10.21 -0.60 11.83
C LEU A 66 -9.19 -1.71 11.57
N ILE A 67 -8.99 -2.56 12.58
CA ILE A 67 -8.14 -3.75 12.50
C ILE A 67 -8.62 -4.63 11.33
N ASN A 68 -7.69 -5.24 10.60
CA ASN A 68 -7.93 -6.18 9.49
C ASN A 68 -8.45 -5.60 8.15
N ARG A 69 -7.56 -4.82 7.51
CA ARG A 69 -7.45 -4.55 6.05
C ARG A 69 -8.27 -3.38 5.48
N LEU A 70 -7.56 -2.36 5.01
CA LEU A 70 -8.06 -1.39 4.01
C LEU A 70 -7.38 -1.63 2.66
N SER A 71 -8.14 -1.50 1.56
CA SER A 71 -7.61 -1.51 0.19
C SER A 71 -7.88 -0.15 -0.47
N CYS A 72 -6.85 0.50 -1.01
CA CYS A 72 -6.99 1.74 -1.80
C CYS A 72 -6.48 1.47 -3.22
N LEU A 73 -7.27 1.82 -4.24
CA LEU A 73 -6.95 1.56 -5.65
C LEU A 73 -6.15 2.73 -6.26
N ILE A 74 -5.01 2.44 -6.88
CA ILE A 74 -4.26 3.39 -7.73
C ILE A 74 -4.10 2.77 -9.11
N LEU A 75 -4.49 3.51 -10.15
CA LEU A 75 -4.25 3.15 -11.56
C LEU A 75 -2.97 3.87 -12.01
N VAL A 76 -2.00 3.13 -12.54
CA VAL A 76 -0.71 3.66 -13.04
C VAL A 76 -0.51 3.25 -14.50
#